data_AF-A0A2K1NXY6-F1
#
_entry.id   AF-A0A2K1NXY6-F1
#
_cell.length_a   1.000
_cell.length_b   1.000
_cell.length_c   1.000
_cell.angle_alpha   90.00
_cell.angle_beta   90.00
_cell.angle_gamma   90.00
#
_symmetry.space_group_name_H-M   'P 1'
#
loop_
_entity.id
_entity.type
_entity.pdbx_description
1 polymer ?
#
loop_
_entity_poly.entity_id
_entity_poly.type
_entity_poly.pdbx_seq_one_letter_code
_entity_poly.pdbx_strand_id
1 'polypeptide(L)'
;MDGRSEVSRILNDISSNPWIFLKEYIKYFETIKGYLLENFSLVIEGENGDSLHDLRTSCRRMETILNFLQNYSKHELPNQIYKNVKEILKKSSKARDYYVHLMYLKKFKETENKVYSYFKEKLYENTKKIKDYLSSFDYSSMKKDLEYSLALLTYDFVAGFEIGDPFFINLYVQEIKETYGDFQKADKTDDKQLHKIRIKVKDLRYKVEMLGSLRGKTLEEENMFKEVQDILGTHHDLVVLKKRVSKKFKVDKLPKLIAEIDEKLLENEKEINIKVTNILTNLYF
;
A
#
# COMPACT_ATOMS: atom_id res chain seq x y z
N MET A 1 18.31 -17.42 3.52
CA MET A 1 17.09 -17.32 4.35
C MET A 1 17.04 -18.51 5.29
N ASP A 2 17.63 -18.32 6.45
CA ASP A 2 18.27 -19.38 7.23
C ASP A 2 17.32 -19.91 8.31
N GLY A 3 16.01 -19.89 8.05
CA GLY A 3 14.96 -20.18 9.05
C GLY A 3 14.86 -19.13 10.18
N ARG A 4 15.59 -18.02 10.08
CA ARG A 4 15.59 -16.94 11.10
C ARG A 4 14.42 -15.97 10.97
N SER A 5 13.96 -15.68 9.76
CA SER A 5 12.82 -14.79 9.52
C SER A 5 11.53 -15.40 10.09
N GLU A 6 10.77 -14.59 10.83
CA GLU A 6 9.46 -15.01 11.36
C GLU A 6 8.46 -15.24 10.23
N VAL A 7 8.53 -14.42 9.17
CA VAL A 7 7.73 -14.61 7.96
C VAL A 7 7.98 -15.98 7.36
N SER A 8 9.27 -16.37 7.23
CA SER A 8 9.63 -17.68 6.67
C SER A 8 9.06 -18.84 7.51
N ARG A 9 9.08 -18.72 8.85
CA ARG A 9 8.48 -19.73 9.74
C ARG A 9 6.97 -19.81 9.54
N ILE A 10 6.28 -18.67 9.47
CA ILE A 10 4.83 -18.63 9.26
C ILE A 10 4.47 -19.29 7.92
N LEU A 11 5.23 -19.01 6.85
CA LEU A 11 4.98 -19.60 5.54
C LEU A 11 5.24 -21.12 5.52
N ASN A 12 6.29 -21.60 6.18
CA ASN A 12 6.54 -23.03 6.35
C ASN A 12 5.44 -23.72 7.18
N ASP A 13 4.88 -23.02 8.16
CA ASP A 13 3.72 -23.50 8.91
C ASP A 13 2.47 -23.61 8.05
N ILE A 14 2.28 -22.75 7.04
CA ILE A 14 1.18 -22.90 6.06
C ILE A 14 1.34 -24.22 5.32
N SER A 15 2.56 -24.53 4.86
CA SER A 15 2.87 -25.81 4.21
C SER A 15 2.58 -27.01 5.12
N SER A 16 2.92 -26.88 6.41
CA SER A 16 2.77 -27.99 7.37
C SER A 16 1.34 -28.14 7.92
N ASN A 17 0.61 -27.04 8.07
CA ASN A 17 -0.71 -26.97 8.69
C ASN A 17 -1.68 -26.08 7.87
N PRO A 18 -1.97 -26.44 6.60
CA PRO A 18 -2.71 -25.56 5.68
C PRO A 18 -4.14 -25.26 6.16
N TRP A 19 -4.77 -26.17 6.90
CA TRP A 19 -6.14 -26.00 7.39
C TRP A 19 -6.26 -25.00 8.54
N ILE A 20 -5.24 -24.92 9.41
CA ILE A 20 -5.18 -23.89 10.46
C ILE A 20 -5.00 -22.53 9.81
N PHE A 21 -4.10 -22.43 8.82
CA PHE A 21 -3.94 -21.22 8.02
C PHE A 21 -5.25 -20.80 7.36
N LEU A 22 -5.96 -21.71 6.68
CA LEU A 22 -7.19 -21.40 5.96
C LEU A 22 -8.27 -20.83 6.89
N LYS A 23 -8.41 -21.41 8.09
CA LYS A 23 -9.33 -20.91 9.12
C LYS A 23 -9.01 -19.46 9.52
N GLU A 24 -7.76 -19.16 9.84
CA GLU A 24 -7.37 -17.80 10.23
C GLU A 24 -7.44 -16.82 9.05
N TYR A 25 -7.14 -17.29 7.83
CA TYR A 25 -7.28 -16.51 6.61
C TYR A 25 -8.73 -16.07 6.38
N ILE A 26 -9.70 -16.99 6.50
CA ILE A 26 -11.13 -16.69 6.37
C ILE A 26 -11.56 -15.64 7.41
N LYS A 27 -11.13 -15.81 8.67
CA LYS A 27 -11.43 -14.87 9.75
C LYS A 27 -10.86 -13.47 9.48
N TYR A 28 -9.63 -13.40 9.01
CA TYR A 28 -8.99 -12.13 8.64
C TYR A 28 -9.68 -11.48 7.43
N PHE A 29 -10.04 -12.26 6.42
CA PHE A 29 -10.81 -11.78 5.27
C PHE A 29 -12.12 -11.11 5.71
N GLU A 30 -12.90 -11.77 6.56
CA GLU A 30 -14.18 -11.25 7.06
C GLU A 30 -13.99 -9.95 7.86
N THR A 31 -12.91 -9.87 8.64
CA THR A 31 -12.56 -8.65 9.41
C THR A 31 -12.23 -7.49 8.47
N ILE A 32 -11.37 -7.71 7.47
CA ILE A 32 -11.02 -6.65 6.51
C ILE A 32 -12.19 -6.29 5.60
N LYS A 33 -13.06 -7.24 5.26
CA LYS A 33 -14.34 -6.96 4.57
C LYS A 33 -15.20 -6.02 5.40
N GLY A 34 -15.36 -6.29 6.70
CA GLY A 34 -16.08 -5.42 7.63
C GLY A 34 -15.52 -3.99 7.64
N TYR A 35 -14.22 -3.84 7.89
CA TYR A 35 -13.56 -2.53 7.91
C TYR A 35 -13.65 -1.79 6.58
N LEU A 36 -13.53 -2.51 5.45
CA LEU A 36 -13.66 -1.91 4.14
C LEU A 36 -15.04 -1.27 3.99
N LEU A 37 -16.10 -2.04 4.28
CA LEU A 37 -17.49 -1.59 4.17
C LEU A 37 -17.82 -0.44 5.14
N GLU A 38 -17.34 -0.49 6.37
CA GLU A 38 -17.49 0.59 7.36
C GLU A 38 -16.84 1.89 6.88
N ASN A 39 -15.58 1.82 6.41
CA ASN A 39 -14.85 2.99 5.94
C ASN A 39 -15.47 3.66 4.71
N PHE A 40 -16.22 2.91 3.90
CA PHE A 40 -17.00 3.52 2.82
C PHE A 40 -18.08 4.45 3.36
N SER A 41 -18.85 3.99 4.35
CA SER A 41 -19.90 4.79 4.98
C SER A 41 -19.32 6.05 5.61
N LEU A 42 -18.22 5.94 6.35
CA LEU A 42 -17.55 7.08 6.98
C LEU A 42 -17.13 8.16 5.98
N VAL A 43 -16.58 7.76 4.82
CA VAL A 43 -16.20 8.71 3.76
C VAL A 43 -17.42 9.39 3.13
N ILE A 44 -18.54 8.66 2.98
CA ILE A 44 -19.80 9.23 2.48
C ILE A 44 -20.38 10.22 3.49
N GLU A 45 -20.41 9.86 4.77
CA GLU A 45 -20.95 10.70 5.85
C GLU A 45 -20.08 11.95 6.07
N GLY A 46 -18.81 11.90 5.67
CA GLY A 46 -17.87 13.00 5.78
C GLY A 46 -17.23 13.07 7.16
N GLU A 47 -17.19 11.94 7.87
CA GLU A 47 -16.53 11.85 9.17
C GLU A 47 -15.01 11.89 9.00
N ASN A 48 -14.42 13.00 9.47
CA ASN A 48 -12.99 13.25 9.66
C ASN A 48 -12.06 13.10 8.43
N GLY A 49 -10.94 13.82 8.44
CA GLY A 49 -9.97 13.78 7.34
C GLY A 49 -9.25 12.43 7.14
N ASP A 50 -9.34 11.53 8.12
CA ASP A 50 -8.64 10.23 8.13
C ASP A 50 -9.45 9.07 7.52
N SER A 51 -10.78 9.18 7.41
CA SER A 51 -11.63 8.11 6.85
C SER A 51 -11.22 7.71 5.41
N LEU A 52 -10.76 8.67 4.60
CA LEU A 52 -10.25 8.40 3.26
C LEU A 52 -8.92 7.62 3.28
N HIS A 53 -8.07 7.87 4.27
CA HIS A 53 -6.84 7.10 4.45
C HIS A 53 -7.16 5.66 4.86
N ASP A 54 -8.11 5.47 5.75
CA ASP A 54 -8.50 4.17 6.27
C ASP A 54 -9.24 3.32 5.22
N LEU A 55 -10.10 3.95 4.40
CA LEU A 55 -10.70 3.31 3.22
C LEU A 55 -9.63 2.79 2.27
N ARG A 56 -8.61 3.61 1.98
CA ARG A 56 -7.50 3.21 1.08
C ARG A 56 -6.67 2.08 1.68
N THR A 57 -6.41 2.12 2.99
CA THR A 57 -5.69 1.05 3.69
C THR A 57 -6.47 -0.26 3.63
N SER A 58 -7.78 -0.22 3.88
CA SER A 58 -8.67 -1.38 3.79
C SER A 58 -8.75 -1.93 2.37
N CYS A 59 -8.81 -1.07 1.35
CA CYS A 59 -8.74 -1.49 -0.06
C CYS A 59 -7.43 -2.25 -0.38
N ARG A 60 -6.27 -1.76 0.09
CA ARG A 60 -4.97 -2.40 -0.13
C ARG A 60 -4.85 -3.73 0.60
N ARG A 61 -5.34 -3.81 1.84
CA ARG A 61 -5.43 -5.08 2.59
C ARG A 61 -6.30 -6.08 1.86
N MET A 62 -7.47 -5.66 1.37
CA MET A 62 -8.36 -6.53 0.60
C MET A 62 -7.70 -7.02 -0.71
N GLU A 63 -7.05 -6.13 -1.46
CA GLU A 63 -6.29 -6.52 -2.66
C GLU A 63 -5.18 -7.54 -2.33
N THR A 64 -4.49 -7.35 -1.20
CA THR A 64 -3.42 -8.26 -0.75
C THR A 64 -3.96 -9.63 -0.40
N ILE A 65 -5.06 -9.69 0.37
CA ILE A 65 -5.69 -10.95 0.78
C ILE A 65 -6.14 -11.73 -0.47
N LEU A 66 -6.89 -11.08 -1.37
CA LEU A 66 -7.34 -11.70 -2.62
C LEU A 66 -6.17 -12.22 -3.46
N ASN A 67 -5.14 -11.39 -3.65
CA ASN A 67 -3.94 -11.78 -4.42
C ASN A 67 -3.17 -12.94 -3.79
N PHE A 68 -3.18 -13.05 -2.46
CA PHE A 68 -2.40 -14.08 -1.77
C PHE A 68 -2.83 -15.49 -2.20
N LEU A 69 -4.12 -15.80 -2.15
CA LEU A 69 -4.63 -17.09 -2.64
C LEU A 69 -4.82 -17.14 -4.16
N GLN A 70 -5.08 -16.00 -4.83
CA GLN A 70 -5.18 -15.99 -6.30
C GLN A 70 -3.91 -16.49 -6.98
N ASN A 71 -2.73 -16.21 -6.42
CA ASN A 71 -1.46 -16.69 -6.97
C ASN A 71 -1.36 -18.23 -6.96
N TYR A 72 -2.12 -18.89 -6.08
CA TYR A 72 -2.21 -20.35 -5.99
C TYR A 72 -3.39 -20.93 -6.79
N SER A 73 -4.50 -20.18 -6.86
CA SER A 73 -5.77 -20.60 -7.45
C SER A 73 -5.66 -20.83 -8.96
N LYS A 74 -6.35 -21.87 -9.44
CA LYS A 74 -6.47 -22.18 -10.88
C LYS A 74 -7.58 -21.37 -11.54
N HIS A 75 -8.55 -20.92 -10.75
CA HIS A 75 -9.62 -20.07 -11.22
C HIS A 75 -9.21 -18.60 -11.16
N GLU A 76 -9.52 -17.84 -12.21
CA GLU A 76 -9.45 -16.39 -12.15
C GLU A 76 -10.62 -15.86 -11.32
N LEU A 77 -10.32 -14.99 -10.36
CA LEU A 77 -11.33 -14.25 -9.63
C LEU A 77 -12.19 -13.40 -10.57
N PRO A 78 -13.44 -13.08 -10.18
CA PRO A 78 -14.24 -12.11 -10.90
C PRO A 78 -13.47 -10.82 -11.10
N ASN A 79 -13.18 -10.50 -12.36
CA ASN A 79 -12.41 -9.32 -12.75
C ASN A 79 -13.01 -8.03 -12.16
N GLN A 80 -14.31 -8.03 -11.87
CA GLN A 80 -15.03 -6.90 -11.30
C GLN A 80 -14.55 -6.47 -9.91
N ILE A 81 -14.10 -7.37 -9.04
CA ILE A 81 -13.69 -7.01 -7.66
C ILE A 81 -12.39 -6.27 -7.67
N TYR A 82 -11.39 -6.81 -8.37
CA TYR A 82 -10.12 -6.14 -8.54
C TYR A 82 -10.31 -4.79 -9.22
N LYS A 83 -11.18 -4.71 -10.23
CA LYS A 83 -11.55 -3.45 -10.86
C LYS A 83 -12.16 -2.48 -9.85
N ASN A 84 -13.11 -2.92 -9.03
CA ASN A 84 -13.77 -2.09 -8.03
C ASN A 84 -12.78 -1.53 -7.00
N VAL A 85 -11.99 -2.39 -6.35
CA VAL A 85 -10.97 -2.00 -5.36
C VAL A 85 -9.93 -1.06 -5.99
N LYS A 86 -9.44 -1.39 -7.19
CA LYS A 86 -8.47 -0.55 -7.92
C LYS A 86 -9.06 0.79 -8.34
N GLU A 87 -10.32 0.85 -8.76
CA GLU A 87 -10.98 2.10 -9.13
C GLU A 87 -11.18 3.01 -7.92
N ILE A 88 -11.52 2.47 -6.74
CA ILE A 88 -11.58 3.25 -5.49
C ILE A 88 -10.20 3.81 -5.15
N LEU A 89 -9.15 2.98 -5.19
CA LEU A 89 -7.77 3.43 -4.95
C LEU A 89 -7.35 4.52 -5.96
N LYS A 90 -7.68 4.36 -7.23
CA LYS A 90 -7.36 5.32 -8.30
C LYS A 90 -8.10 6.65 -8.11
N LYS A 91 -9.41 6.61 -7.88
CA LYS A 91 -10.24 7.82 -7.69
C LYS A 91 -9.89 8.57 -6.41
N SER A 92 -9.54 7.85 -5.34
CA SER A 92 -9.10 8.46 -4.07
C SER A 92 -7.65 8.97 -4.08
N SER A 93 -6.82 8.56 -5.04
CA SER A 93 -5.37 8.90 -5.03
C SER A 93 -5.13 10.39 -5.09
N LYS A 94 -5.84 11.13 -5.95
CA LYS A 94 -5.63 12.59 -6.06
C LYS A 94 -5.96 13.32 -4.75
N ALA A 95 -7.05 12.95 -4.09
CA ALA A 95 -7.42 13.53 -2.80
C ALA A 95 -6.36 13.22 -1.73
N ARG A 96 -5.88 11.97 -1.66
CA ARG A 96 -4.79 11.60 -0.75
C ARG A 96 -3.51 12.39 -1.03
N ASP A 97 -3.12 12.54 -2.29
CA ASP A 97 -1.94 13.33 -2.65
C ASP A 97 -2.06 14.77 -2.15
N TYR A 98 -3.20 15.45 -2.41
CA TYR A 98 -3.40 16.83 -1.95
C TYR A 98 -3.42 16.95 -0.44
N TYR A 99 -4.00 15.97 0.27
CA TYR A 99 -3.96 15.92 1.73
C TYR A 99 -2.53 15.84 2.25
N VAL A 100 -1.73 14.91 1.73
CA VAL A 100 -0.32 14.76 2.11
C VAL A 100 0.50 16.00 1.77
N HIS A 101 0.31 16.59 0.58
CA HIS A 101 0.96 17.83 0.20
C HIS A 101 0.64 18.99 1.15
N LEU A 102 -0.61 19.13 1.62
CA LEU A 102 -0.97 20.14 2.61
C LEU A 102 -0.25 19.91 3.94
N MET A 103 -0.04 18.66 4.36
CA MET A 103 0.76 18.35 5.54
C MET A 103 2.21 18.83 5.40
N TYR A 104 2.83 18.66 4.23
CA TYR A 104 4.17 19.18 3.95
C TYR A 104 4.19 20.71 3.90
N LEU A 105 3.29 21.31 3.12
CA LEU A 105 3.19 22.77 2.98
C LEU A 105 2.96 23.46 4.33
N LYS A 106 2.19 22.85 5.24
CA LYS A 106 1.99 23.37 6.60
C LYS A 106 3.28 23.38 7.43
N LYS A 107 4.23 22.47 7.16
CA LYS A 107 5.51 22.38 7.85
C LYS A 107 6.57 23.29 7.25
N PHE A 108 6.47 23.60 5.95
CA PHE A 108 7.40 24.47 5.27
C PHE A 108 7.21 25.94 5.63
N LYS A 109 8.31 26.62 5.95
CA LYS A 109 8.31 28.01 6.40
C LYS A 109 8.03 28.97 5.24
N GLU A 110 8.47 28.62 4.05
CA GLU A 110 8.38 29.47 2.86
C GLU A 110 7.06 29.26 2.09
N THR A 111 6.09 28.55 2.69
CA THR A 111 4.78 28.35 2.09
C THR A 111 3.98 29.65 2.08
N GLU A 112 3.75 30.17 0.87
CA GLU A 112 2.85 31.30 0.69
C GLU A 112 1.37 30.89 0.80
N ASN A 113 0.54 31.79 1.36
CA ASN A 113 -0.90 31.60 1.51
C ASN A 113 -1.60 31.21 0.19
N LYS A 114 -1.20 31.81 -0.94
CA LYS A 114 -1.78 31.51 -2.25
C LYS A 114 -1.55 30.05 -2.69
N VAL A 115 -0.40 29.48 -2.31
CA VAL A 115 -0.06 28.08 -2.60
C VAL A 115 -0.90 27.17 -1.71
N TYR A 116 -0.89 27.43 -0.40
CA TYR A 116 -1.67 26.64 0.55
C TYR A 116 -3.17 26.60 0.20
N SER A 117 -3.77 27.77 -0.08
CA SER A 117 -5.17 27.89 -0.47
C SER A 117 -5.52 27.11 -1.74
N TYR A 118 -4.64 27.13 -2.75
CA TYR A 118 -4.83 26.33 -3.98
C TYR A 118 -4.87 24.82 -3.69
N PHE A 119 -3.95 24.31 -2.86
CA PHE A 119 -3.94 22.88 -2.51
C PHE A 119 -5.15 22.50 -1.64
N LYS A 120 -5.61 23.41 -0.77
CA LYS A 120 -6.83 23.21 0.04
C LYS A 120 -8.09 23.11 -0.81
N GLU A 121 -8.24 24.01 -1.78
CA GLU A 121 -9.34 23.97 -2.75
C GLU A 121 -9.31 22.67 -3.56
N LYS A 122 -8.12 22.26 -4.04
CA LYS A 122 -7.96 21.01 -4.79
C LYS A 122 -8.24 19.78 -3.95
N LEU A 123 -7.88 19.75 -2.67
CA LEU A 123 -8.28 18.69 -1.77
C LEU A 123 -9.81 18.60 -1.70
N TYR A 124 -10.49 19.71 -1.41
CA TYR A 124 -11.95 19.76 -1.33
C TYR A 124 -12.62 19.24 -2.60
N GLU A 125 -12.21 19.72 -3.78
CA GLU A 125 -12.74 19.25 -5.07
C GLU A 125 -12.58 17.74 -5.29
N ASN A 126 -11.42 17.18 -4.94
CA ASN A 126 -11.15 15.76 -5.18
C ASN A 126 -11.80 14.87 -4.11
N THR A 127 -11.94 15.35 -2.86
CA THR A 127 -12.71 14.68 -1.81
C THR A 127 -14.19 14.61 -2.20
N LYS A 128 -14.75 15.70 -2.73
CA LYS A 128 -16.13 15.69 -3.25
C LYS A 128 -16.31 14.66 -4.37
N LYS A 129 -15.39 14.60 -5.34
CA LYS A 129 -15.44 13.63 -6.44
C LYS A 129 -15.42 12.17 -5.98
N ILE A 130 -14.60 11.82 -5.00
CA ILE A 130 -14.60 10.45 -4.48
C ILE A 130 -15.90 10.19 -3.70
N LYS A 131 -16.38 11.13 -2.88
CA LYS A 131 -17.66 11.00 -2.18
C LYS A 131 -18.82 10.76 -3.16
N ASP A 132 -18.95 11.56 -4.21
CA ASP A 132 -19.99 11.42 -5.24
C ASP A 132 -19.91 10.04 -5.94
N TYR A 133 -18.69 9.56 -6.21
CA TYR A 133 -18.47 8.23 -6.77
C TYR A 133 -18.90 7.12 -5.80
N LEU A 134 -18.52 7.21 -4.52
CA LEU A 134 -18.87 6.20 -3.52
C LEU A 134 -20.39 6.21 -3.26
N SER A 135 -21.05 7.37 -3.25
CA SER A 135 -22.51 7.47 -3.10
C SER A 135 -23.30 6.81 -4.23
N SER A 136 -22.71 6.61 -5.40
CA SER A 136 -23.32 5.90 -6.54
C SER A 136 -22.78 4.48 -6.74
N PHE A 137 -21.92 4.02 -5.84
CA PHE A 137 -21.26 2.73 -5.94
C PHE A 137 -22.18 1.59 -5.47
N ASP A 138 -22.24 0.48 -6.22
CA ASP A 138 -23.06 -0.68 -5.84
C ASP A 138 -22.36 -1.53 -4.77
N TYR A 139 -22.62 -1.17 -3.52
CA TYR A 139 -22.15 -1.87 -2.33
C TYR A 139 -22.63 -3.31 -2.23
N SER A 140 -23.87 -3.57 -2.66
CA SER A 140 -24.48 -4.89 -2.55
C SER A 140 -23.80 -5.87 -3.50
N SER A 141 -23.53 -5.43 -4.74
CA SER A 141 -22.74 -6.21 -5.69
C SER A 141 -21.34 -6.48 -5.15
N MET A 142 -20.62 -5.44 -4.67
CA MET A 142 -19.26 -5.63 -4.16
C MET A 142 -19.19 -6.63 -3.01
N LYS A 143 -20.14 -6.58 -2.07
CA LYS A 143 -20.21 -7.53 -0.95
C LYS A 143 -20.37 -8.97 -1.47
N LYS A 144 -21.33 -9.20 -2.37
CA LYS A 144 -21.58 -10.52 -2.97
C LYS A 144 -20.37 -11.03 -3.73
N ASP A 145 -19.72 -10.15 -4.48
CA ASP A 145 -18.54 -10.50 -5.27
C ASP A 145 -17.37 -10.93 -4.33
N LEU A 146 -17.16 -10.21 -3.22
CA LEU A 146 -16.17 -10.59 -2.20
C LEU A 146 -16.47 -11.95 -1.56
N GLU A 147 -17.73 -12.22 -1.23
CA GLU A 147 -18.17 -13.50 -0.65
C GLU A 147 -17.97 -14.66 -1.64
N TYR A 148 -18.34 -14.46 -2.91
CA TYR A 148 -18.11 -15.43 -3.98
C TYR A 148 -16.61 -15.71 -4.17
N SER A 149 -15.78 -14.67 -4.12
CA SER A 149 -14.32 -14.79 -4.26
C SER A 149 -13.69 -15.56 -3.13
N LEU A 150 -14.11 -15.31 -1.89
CA LEU A 150 -13.64 -16.08 -0.76
C LEU A 150 -13.99 -17.57 -0.95
N ALA A 151 -15.24 -17.88 -1.32
CA ALA A 151 -15.66 -19.25 -1.57
C ALA A 151 -14.84 -19.94 -2.68
N LEU A 152 -14.59 -19.24 -3.79
CA LEU A 152 -13.81 -19.77 -4.91
C LEU A 152 -12.34 -20.03 -4.53
N LEU A 153 -11.67 -19.05 -3.91
CA LEU A 153 -10.26 -19.18 -3.52
C LEU A 153 -10.06 -20.26 -2.46
N THR A 154 -10.97 -20.36 -1.50
CA THR A 154 -10.90 -21.38 -0.44
C THR A 154 -11.18 -22.77 -1.01
N TYR A 155 -12.12 -22.91 -1.96
CA TYR A 155 -12.33 -24.16 -2.68
C TYR A 155 -11.08 -24.62 -3.42
N ASP A 156 -10.45 -23.73 -4.20
CA ASP A 156 -9.22 -24.05 -4.93
C ASP A 156 -8.06 -24.43 -4.03
N PHE A 157 -7.92 -23.70 -2.92
CA PHE A 157 -6.91 -24.02 -1.92
C PHE A 157 -7.14 -25.42 -1.34
N VAL A 158 -8.37 -25.74 -0.92
CA VAL A 158 -8.69 -27.07 -0.35
C VAL A 158 -8.55 -28.20 -1.37
N ALA A 159 -8.97 -27.97 -2.62
CA ALA A 159 -8.93 -28.98 -3.66
C ALA A 159 -7.53 -29.19 -4.22
N GLY A 160 -6.65 -28.19 -4.12
CA GLY A 160 -5.35 -28.19 -4.78
C GLY A 160 -4.15 -28.29 -3.86
N PHE A 161 -4.20 -27.75 -2.63
CA PHE A 161 -3.01 -27.55 -1.80
C PHE A 161 -2.59 -28.83 -1.07
N GLU A 162 -1.36 -29.26 -1.29
CA GLU A 162 -0.79 -30.44 -0.66
C GLU A 162 -0.02 -30.08 0.62
N ILE A 163 -0.13 -30.93 1.64
CA ILE A 163 0.68 -30.77 2.87
C ILE A 163 2.16 -30.92 2.49
N GLY A 164 2.96 -29.95 2.89
CA GLY A 164 4.38 -29.87 2.57
C GLY A 164 4.70 -29.05 1.32
N ASP A 165 3.71 -28.53 0.58
CA ASP A 165 3.95 -27.68 -0.59
C ASP A 165 4.63 -26.35 -0.18
N PRO A 166 5.86 -26.05 -0.65
CA PRO A 166 6.61 -24.84 -0.31
C PRO A 166 6.20 -23.61 -1.15
N PHE A 167 5.07 -23.64 -1.85
CA PHE A 167 4.65 -22.58 -2.78
C PHE A 167 4.80 -21.15 -2.23
N PHE A 168 4.19 -20.85 -1.07
CA PHE A 168 4.18 -19.48 -0.55
C PHE A 168 5.55 -19.00 -0.07
N ILE A 169 6.36 -19.89 0.52
CA ILE A 169 7.72 -19.51 0.93
C ILE A 169 8.60 -19.23 -0.29
N ASN A 170 8.50 -20.06 -1.34
CA ASN A 170 9.24 -19.84 -2.58
C ASN A 170 8.82 -18.52 -3.26
N LEU A 171 7.52 -18.24 -3.31
CA LEU A 171 7.00 -17.00 -3.86
C LEU A 171 7.52 -15.78 -3.08
N TYR A 172 7.46 -15.82 -1.74
CA TYR A 172 7.96 -14.73 -0.90
C TYR A 172 9.46 -14.48 -1.10
N VAL A 173 10.28 -15.54 -1.07
CA VAL A 173 11.73 -15.45 -1.30
C VAL A 173 12.03 -14.84 -2.66
N GLN A 174 11.29 -15.24 -3.71
CA GLN A 174 11.44 -14.68 -5.04
C GLN A 174 11.12 -13.18 -5.06
N GLU A 175 10.01 -12.76 -4.48
CA GLU A 175 9.60 -11.34 -4.45
C GLU A 175 10.60 -10.46 -3.68
N ILE A 176 11.15 -10.96 -2.57
CA ILE A 176 12.21 -10.29 -1.81
C ILE A 176 13.47 -10.14 -2.66
N LYS A 177 13.88 -11.22 -3.33
CA LYS A 177 15.06 -11.24 -4.20
C LYS A 177 14.92 -10.26 -5.37
N GLU A 178 13.76 -10.23 -6.01
CA GLU A 178 13.47 -9.30 -7.08
C GLU A 178 13.45 -7.86 -6.59
N THR A 179 12.82 -7.59 -5.43
CA THR A 179 12.76 -6.24 -4.86
C THR A 179 14.15 -5.73 -4.47
N TYR A 180 14.95 -6.57 -3.83
CA TYR A 180 16.33 -6.26 -3.49
C TYR A 180 17.20 -6.04 -4.73
N GLY A 181 17.11 -6.95 -5.72
CA GLY A 181 17.87 -6.84 -6.96
C GLY A 181 17.53 -5.60 -7.78
N ASP A 182 16.24 -5.26 -7.88
CA ASP A 182 15.78 -4.02 -8.51
C ASP A 182 16.27 -2.79 -7.75
N PHE A 183 16.25 -2.83 -6.41
CA PHE A 183 16.81 -1.76 -5.60
C PHE A 183 18.31 -1.62 -5.88
N GLN A 184 19.12 -2.68 -5.83
CA GLN A 184 20.56 -2.57 -6.08
C GLN A 184 20.92 -1.97 -7.45
N LYS A 185 20.10 -2.26 -8.48
CA LYS A 185 20.30 -1.73 -9.84
C LYS A 185 19.74 -0.33 -10.06
N ALA A 186 18.88 0.14 -9.17
CA ALA A 186 18.18 1.40 -9.38
C ALA A 186 19.06 2.62 -9.15
N ASP A 187 18.96 3.58 -10.06
CA ASP A 187 19.44 4.93 -9.84
C ASP A 187 18.59 5.59 -8.74
N LYS A 188 19.25 5.93 -7.62
CA LYS A 188 18.59 6.53 -6.44
C LYS A 188 18.15 7.97 -6.64
N THR A 189 18.56 8.57 -7.75
CA THR A 189 18.11 9.91 -8.16
C THR A 189 16.92 9.84 -9.14
N ASP A 190 16.59 8.64 -9.66
CA ASP A 190 15.44 8.44 -10.55
C ASP A 190 14.17 8.06 -9.77
N ASP A 191 13.29 9.05 -9.55
CA ASP A 191 11.97 8.87 -8.91
C ASP A 191 11.14 7.75 -9.56
N LYS A 192 11.23 7.52 -10.88
CA LYS A 192 10.44 6.45 -11.51
C LYS A 192 10.92 5.07 -11.07
N GLN A 193 12.22 4.87 -10.92
CA GLN A 193 12.78 3.61 -10.46
C GLN A 193 12.49 3.40 -8.98
N LEU A 194 12.69 4.42 -8.14
CA LEU A 194 12.34 4.38 -6.73
C LEU A 194 10.84 4.15 -6.49
N HIS A 195 9.97 4.75 -7.31
CA HIS A 195 8.53 4.54 -7.23
C HIS A 195 8.13 3.09 -7.51
N LYS A 196 8.76 2.45 -8.51
CA LYS A 196 8.53 1.02 -8.80
C LYS A 196 8.92 0.14 -7.62
N ILE A 197 10.09 0.39 -7.02
CA ILE A 197 10.53 -0.33 -5.83
C ILE A 197 9.58 -0.11 -4.66
N ARG A 198 9.14 1.14 -4.45
CA ARG A 198 8.16 1.48 -3.42
C ARG A 198 6.87 0.68 -3.56
N ILE A 199 6.39 0.46 -4.78
CA ILE A 199 5.21 -0.38 -5.02
C ILE A 199 5.47 -1.80 -4.52
N LYS A 200 6.59 -2.43 -4.92
CA LYS A 200 6.97 -3.78 -4.49
C LYS A 200 7.12 -3.90 -2.97
N VAL A 201 7.83 -2.95 -2.34
CA VAL A 201 7.98 -2.86 -0.87
C VAL A 201 6.63 -2.78 -0.18
N LYS A 202 5.72 -1.95 -0.69
CA LYS A 202 4.39 -1.78 -0.12
C LYS A 202 3.58 -3.08 -0.24
N ASP A 203 3.66 -3.77 -1.37
CA ASP A 203 2.96 -5.05 -1.57
C ASP A 203 3.52 -6.13 -0.62
N LEU A 204 4.84 -6.22 -0.45
CA LEU A 204 5.49 -7.07 0.54
C LEU A 204 5.06 -6.72 1.98
N ARG A 205 5.02 -5.44 2.33
CA ARG A 205 4.58 -4.97 3.65
C ARG A 205 3.19 -5.48 3.99
N TYR A 206 2.22 -5.30 3.09
CA TYR A 206 0.85 -5.74 3.35
C TYR A 206 0.73 -7.26 3.45
N LYS A 207 1.55 -8.03 2.71
CA LYS A 207 1.60 -9.49 2.88
C LYS A 207 2.12 -9.88 4.26
N VAL A 208 3.21 -9.26 4.71
CA VAL A 208 3.79 -9.50 6.04
C VAL A 208 2.82 -9.07 7.14
N GLU A 209 2.15 -7.93 6.99
CA GLU A 209 1.10 -7.43 7.88
C GLU A 209 -0.07 -8.43 8.01
N MET A 210 -0.51 -9.00 6.87
CA MET A 210 -1.51 -10.07 6.86
C MET A 210 -0.98 -11.29 7.64
N LEU A 211 0.20 -11.80 7.33
CA LEU A 211 0.77 -12.98 7.98
C LEU A 211 0.94 -12.79 9.50
N GLY A 212 1.36 -11.60 9.94
CA GLY A 212 1.39 -11.24 11.35
C GLY A 212 0.00 -11.26 11.99
N SER A 213 -0.99 -10.67 11.31
CA SER A 213 -2.38 -10.64 11.76
C SER A 213 -2.98 -12.05 11.93
N LEU A 214 -2.65 -13.00 11.04
CA LEU A 214 -3.04 -14.42 11.18
C LEU A 214 -2.47 -15.08 12.44
N ARG A 215 -1.41 -14.51 13.02
CA ARG A 215 -0.79 -14.97 14.27
C ARG A 215 -1.09 -14.06 15.46
N GLY A 216 -1.91 -13.02 15.27
CA GLY A 216 -2.26 -12.07 16.32
C GLY A 216 -1.09 -11.21 16.79
N LYS A 217 -0.07 -10.97 15.96
CA LYS A 217 1.09 -10.13 16.30
C LYS A 217 1.59 -9.29 15.12
N THR A 218 2.27 -8.19 15.41
CA THR A 218 3.06 -7.44 14.42
C THR A 218 4.43 -8.10 14.28
N LEU A 219 4.87 -8.32 13.04
CA LEU A 219 6.18 -8.92 12.75
C LEU A 219 7.26 -7.84 12.69
N GLU A 220 8.51 -8.18 13.02
CA GLU A 220 9.63 -7.25 12.89
C GLU A 220 9.83 -6.81 11.43
N GLU A 221 9.71 -7.76 10.49
CA GLU A 221 9.79 -7.49 9.06
C GLU A 221 8.71 -6.50 8.59
N GLU A 222 7.54 -6.46 9.25
CA GLU A 222 6.48 -5.49 8.95
C GLU A 222 6.97 -4.06 9.22
N ASN A 223 7.62 -3.86 10.37
CA ASN A 223 8.18 -2.56 10.77
C ASN A 223 9.33 -2.15 9.86
N MET A 224 10.19 -3.10 9.47
CA MET A 224 11.27 -2.87 8.50
C MET A 224 10.72 -2.41 7.14
N PHE A 225 9.73 -3.11 6.58
CA PHE A 225 9.08 -2.69 5.34
C PHE A 225 8.36 -1.35 5.48
N LYS A 226 7.75 -1.08 6.63
CA LYS A 226 7.10 0.20 6.90
C LYS A 226 8.10 1.35 6.88
N GLU A 227 9.26 1.20 7.51
CA GLU A 227 10.31 2.22 7.49
C GLU A 227 10.81 2.49 6.07
N VAL A 228 11.07 1.44 5.28
CA VAL A 228 11.44 1.61 3.87
C VAL A 228 10.33 2.31 3.08
N GLN A 229 9.08 1.92 3.30
CA GLN A 229 7.92 2.53 2.64
C GLN A 229 7.79 4.01 2.99
N ASP A 230 8.05 4.40 4.24
CA ASP A 230 7.92 5.77 4.72
C ASP A 230 9.01 6.67 4.14
N ILE A 231 10.26 6.17 4.06
CA ILE A 231 11.37 6.89 3.42
C ILE A 231 11.12 7.06 1.91
N LEU A 232 10.79 5.99 1.19
CA LEU A 232 10.50 6.06 -0.25
C LEU A 232 9.23 6.86 -0.54
N GLY A 233 8.25 6.80 0.35
CA GLY A 233 7.01 7.58 0.30
C GLY A 233 7.29 9.08 0.42
N THR A 234 8.11 9.46 1.38
CA THR A 234 8.54 10.86 1.57
C THR A 234 9.21 11.42 0.33
N HIS A 235 10.16 10.70 -0.27
CA HIS A 235 10.79 11.12 -1.52
C HIS A 235 9.76 11.36 -2.63
N HIS A 236 8.89 10.37 -2.86
CA HIS A 236 7.90 10.44 -3.92
C HIS A 236 6.92 11.61 -3.71
N ASP A 237 6.42 11.81 -2.49
CA ASP A 237 5.49 12.88 -2.17
C ASP A 237 6.12 14.27 -2.37
N LEU A 238 7.41 14.43 -2.03
CA LEU A 238 8.15 15.67 -2.26
C LEU A 238 8.41 15.93 -3.75
N VAL A 239 8.78 14.91 -4.54
CA VAL A 239 8.95 15.03 -6.00
C VAL A 239 7.63 15.44 -6.66
N VAL A 240 6.53 14.80 -6.29
CA VAL A 240 5.19 15.13 -6.82
C VAL A 240 4.76 16.53 -6.39
N LEU A 241 5.03 16.93 -5.14
CA LEU A 241 4.76 18.28 -4.63
C LEU A 241 5.52 19.33 -5.45
N LYS A 242 6.86 19.18 -5.58
CA LYS A 242 7.71 20.08 -6.37
C LYS A 242 7.14 20.25 -7.77
N LYS A 243 6.87 19.14 -8.46
CA LYS A 243 6.32 19.15 -9.82
C LYS A 243 4.99 19.90 -9.92
N ARG A 244 4.09 19.74 -8.94
CA ARG A 244 2.79 20.43 -8.93
C ARG A 244 2.95 21.93 -8.67
N VAL A 245 3.79 22.32 -7.71
CA VAL A 245 4.07 23.72 -7.38
C VAL A 245 4.71 24.41 -8.60
N SER A 246 5.76 23.83 -9.17
CA SER A 246 6.45 24.36 -10.35
C SER A 246 5.51 24.53 -11.54
N LYS A 247 4.64 23.54 -11.80
CA LYS A 247 3.68 23.59 -12.91
C LYS A 247 2.62 24.68 -12.72
N LYS A 248 2.12 24.89 -11.50
CA LYS A 248 1.02 25.84 -11.24
C LYS A 248 1.50 27.28 -11.07
N PHE A 249 2.62 27.49 -10.39
CA PHE A 249 3.05 28.82 -9.95
C PHE A 249 4.30 29.34 -10.68
N LYS A 250 5.00 28.49 -11.45
CA LYS A 250 6.33 28.73 -12.04
C LYS A 250 7.43 28.84 -10.97
N VAL A 251 8.57 28.19 -11.22
CA VAL A 251 9.69 28.06 -10.25
C VAL A 251 10.22 29.43 -9.82
N ASP A 252 10.43 30.34 -10.78
CA ASP A 252 11.00 31.67 -10.55
C ASP A 252 10.13 32.56 -9.63
N LYS A 253 8.85 32.20 -9.44
CA LYS A 253 7.93 32.93 -8.57
C LYS A 253 7.92 32.42 -7.13
N LEU A 254 8.51 31.26 -6.85
CA LEU A 254 8.54 30.63 -5.53
C LEU A 254 9.94 30.04 -5.20
N PRO A 255 11.05 30.75 -5.43
CA PRO A 255 12.39 30.18 -5.34
C PRO A 255 12.71 29.64 -3.93
N LYS A 256 12.22 30.31 -2.88
CA LYS A 256 12.47 29.91 -1.48
C LYS A 256 11.78 28.59 -1.12
N LEU A 257 10.49 28.45 -1.47
CA LEU A 257 9.75 27.20 -1.24
C LEU A 257 10.34 26.03 -2.03
N ILE A 258 10.77 26.29 -3.28
CA ILE A 258 11.41 25.25 -4.09
C ILE A 258 12.75 24.82 -3.47
N ALA A 259 13.55 25.77 -2.97
CA ALA A 259 14.79 25.46 -2.27
C ALA A 259 14.55 24.64 -0.99
N GLU A 260 13.51 24.96 -0.21
CA GLU A 260 13.14 24.21 1.00
C GLU A 260 12.70 22.77 0.68
N ILE A 261 11.95 22.57 -0.42
CA ILE A 261 11.60 21.22 -0.90
C ILE A 261 12.84 20.45 -1.36
N ASP A 262 13.77 21.11 -2.05
CA ASP A 262 15.01 20.49 -2.55
C ASP A 262 15.96 20.09 -1.43
N GLU A 263 16.06 20.90 -0.38
CA GLU A 263 16.79 20.54 0.84
C GLU A 263 16.23 19.25 1.47
N LYS A 264 14.90 19.13 1.59
CA LYS A 264 14.27 17.91 2.11
C LYS A 264 14.42 16.70 1.20
N LEU A 265 14.43 16.87 -0.11
CA LEU A 265 14.73 15.79 -1.04
C LEU A 265 16.16 15.27 -0.83
N LEU A 266 17.14 16.16 -0.72
CA LEU A 266 18.54 15.81 -0.47
C LEU A 266 18.74 15.12 0.88
N GLU A 267 18.06 15.57 1.94
CA GLU A 267 18.05 14.87 3.22
C GLU A 267 17.51 13.44 3.09
N ASN A 268 16.37 13.28 2.41
CA ASN A 268 15.72 11.98 2.27
C ASN A 268 16.49 11.03 1.33
N GLU A 269 17.20 11.54 0.34
CA GLU A 269 18.11 10.74 -0.52
C GLU A 269 19.26 10.11 0.30
N LYS A 270 19.77 10.80 1.32
CA LYS A 270 20.76 10.20 2.24
C LYS A 270 20.15 9.05 3.04
N GLU A 271 18.92 9.20 3.51
CA GLU A 271 18.18 8.15 4.22
C GLU A 271 17.93 6.93 3.31
N ILE A 272 17.62 7.15 2.03
CA ILE A 272 17.50 6.07 1.04
C ILE A 272 18.83 5.31 0.89
N ASN A 273 19.94 6.03 0.74
CA ASN A 273 21.23 5.41 0.51
C ASN A 273 21.73 4.60 1.72
N ILE A 274 21.42 5.04 2.94
CA ILE A 274 21.91 4.39 4.17
C ILE A 274 20.87 3.40 4.70
N LYS A 275 19.71 3.90 5.14
CA LYS A 275 18.74 3.08 5.88
C LYS A 275 18.02 2.09 4.99
N VAL A 276 17.52 2.53 3.84
CA VAL A 276 16.80 1.61 2.94
C VAL A 276 17.73 0.49 2.46
N THR A 277 18.98 0.81 2.13
CA THR A 277 19.99 -0.19 1.77
C THR A 277 20.22 -1.19 2.88
N ASN A 278 20.42 -0.74 4.13
CA ASN A 278 20.66 -1.62 5.27
C ASN A 278 19.45 -2.52 5.54
N ILE A 279 18.24 -1.95 5.57
CA ILE A 279 17.01 -2.69 5.86
C ILE A 279 16.75 -3.75 4.79
N LEU A 280 16.83 -3.39 3.50
CA LEU A 280 16.59 -4.35 2.42
C LEU A 280 17.68 -5.44 2.35
N THR A 281 18.91 -5.12 2.75
CA THR A 281 19.99 -6.12 2.89
C THR A 281 19.66 -7.11 4.01
N ASN A 282 19.24 -6.61 5.18
CA ASN A 282 18.84 -7.46 6.30
C ASN A 282 17.61 -8.32 6.01
N LEU A 283 16.66 -7.82 5.21
CA LEU A 283 15.48 -8.59 4.79
C LEU A 283 15.83 -9.68 3.76
N TYR A 284 16.94 -9.50 3.01
CA TYR A 284 17.34 -10.42 1.96
C TYR A 284 18.19 -11.60 2.48
N PHE A 285 19.11 -11.33 3.42
CA PHE A 285 20.04 -12.31 4.00
C PHE A 285 19.46 -12.95 5.26
#